data_AF-A0A1Q6QIH2-F1
#
_entry.id   AF-A0A1Q6QIH2-F1
#
_cell.length_a   1.000
_cell.length_b   1.000
_cell.length_c   1.000
_cell.angle_alpha   90.00
_cell.angle_beta   90.00
_cell.angle_gamma   90.00
#
_symmetry.space_group_name_H-M   'P 1'
#
loop_
_entity.id
_entity.type
_entity.pdbx_description
1 polymer ?
#
loop_
_entity_poly.entity_id
_entity_poly.type
_entity_poly.pdbx_seq_one_letter_code
_entity_poly.pdbx_strand_id
1 'polypeptide(L)'
;MEQDGGQEVTEETKTQTGYCKFCGQSGIIYAPKTWSQEEVNEAATCRCECDEAKKYAESKERVQKAKNRITELFGSNAERPIDQDVVTIMLDVVDAIEARHMKGVTIDVGQGVRAKVSKMAKESIKVERTETSKKTYEE
;
A
#
# COMPACT_ATOMS: atom_id res chain seq x y z
N MET A 1 -21.84 -18.32 -35.66
CA MET A 1 -20.88 -18.73 -34.62
C MET A 1 -19.60 -17.98 -34.92
N GLU A 2 -19.55 -16.72 -34.50
CA GLU A 2 -18.33 -15.90 -34.63
C GLU A 2 -17.60 -16.06 -33.31
N GLN A 3 -16.47 -16.77 -33.36
CA GLN A 3 -15.59 -17.01 -32.24
C GLN A 3 -14.77 -15.75 -32.02
N ASP A 4 -15.19 -14.91 -31.07
CA ASP A 4 -14.34 -13.87 -30.51
C ASP A 4 -13.41 -14.54 -29.49
N GLY A 5 -12.25 -14.97 -29.98
CA GLY A 5 -11.19 -15.55 -29.18
C GLY A 5 -10.53 -14.48 -28.32
N GLY A 6 -11.00 -14.35 -27.08
CA GLY A 6 -10.27 -13.63 -26.05
C GLY A 6 -8.87 -14.20 -25.91
N GLN A 7 -7.86 -13.44 -26.31
CA GLN A 7 -6.46 -13.80 -26.12
C GLN A 7 -6.16 -13.91 -24.62
N GLU A 8 -6.05 -15.14 -24.12
CA GLU A 8 -5.40 -15.42 -22.85
C GLU A 8 -3.93 -14.99 -22.95
N VAL A 9 -3.60 -13.85 -22.34
CA VAL A 9 -2.22 -13.50 -22.02
C VAL A 9 -1.72 -14.44 -20.94
N THR A 10 -1.19 -15.60 -21.33
CA THR A 10 -0.45 -16.45 -20.40
C THR A 10 0.86 -15.72 -20.07
N GLU A 11 0.93 -15.06 -18.91
CA GLU A 11 2.17 -14.44 -18.43
C GLU A 11 3.26 -15.51 -18.31
N GLU A 12 4.14 -15.58 -19.31
CA GLU A 12 5.29 -16.48 -19.30
C GLU A 12 6.21 -16.11 -18.13
N THR A 13 6.19 -16.94 -17.10
CA THR A 13 7.04 -16.80 -15.92
C THR A 13 8.36 -17.53 -16.14
N LYS A 14 9.48 -16.92 -15.74
CA LYS A 14 10.81 -17.53 -15.81
C LYS A 14 11.55 -17.38 -14.48
N THR A 15 12.51 -18.26 -14.26
CA THR A 15 13.47 -18.15 -13.16
C THR A 15 14.49 -17.06 -13.50
N GLN A 16 14.64 -16.08 -12.61
CA GLN A 16 15.57 -14.97 -12.74
C GLN A 16 16.42 -14.86 -11.47
N THR A 17 17.66 -14.42 -11.61
CA THR A 17 18.54 -14.14 -10.47
C THR A 17 18.41 -12.67 -10.10
N GLY A 18 17.95 -12.40 -8.89
CA GLY A 18 17.96 -11.07 -8.30
C GLY A 18 19.05 -10.94 -7.25
N TYR A 19 19.41 -9.71 -6.92
CA TYR A 19 20.40 -9.41 -5.92
C TYR A 19 19.79 -8.51 -4.85
N CYS A 20 20.01 -8.86 -3.58
CA CYS A 20 19.61 -8.01 -2.47
C CYS A 20 20.36 -6.68 -2.55
N LYS A 21 19.63 -5.56 -2.55
CA LYS A 21 20.24 -4.22 -2.65
C LYS A 21 21.08 -3.81 -1.43
N PHE A 22 20.92 -4.50 -0.30
CA PHE A 22 21.65 -4.21 0.94
C PHE A 22 22.93 -5.05 1.07
N CYS A 23 22.83 -6.38 1.01
CA CYS A 23 23.99 -7.27 1.21
C CYS A 23 24.56 -7.85 -0.09
N GLY A 24 23.92 -7.66 -1.24
CA GLY A 24 24.36 -8.20 -2.53
C GLY A 24 24.11 -9.70 -2.72
N GLN A 25 23.52 -10.40 -1.75
CA GLN A 25 23.27 -11.83 -1.86
C GLN A 25 22.31 -12.12 -3.03
N SER A 26 22.67 -13.09 -3.86
CA SER A 26 21.83 -13.54 -4.97
C SER A 26 20.66 -14.38 -4.46
N GLY A 27 19.46 -14.14 -5.00
CA GLY A 27 18.26 -14.92 -4.76
C GLY A 27 17.63 -15.37 -6.08
N ILE A 28 17.10 -16.59 -6.10
CA ILE A 28 16.37 -17.10 -7.26
C ILE A 28 14.90 -16.68 -7.15
N ILE A 29 14.43 -15.88 -8.10
CA ILE A 29 13.07 -15.35 -8.16
C ILE A 29 12.34 -15.97 -9.34
N TYR A 30 11.16 -16.53 -9.07
CA TYR A 30 10.21 -16.94 -10.10
C TYR A 30 9.29 -15.75 -10.38
N ALA A 31 9.44 -15.14 -11.56
CA ALA A 31 8.75 -13.91 -11.92
C ALA A 31 8.40 -13.86 -13.41
N PRO A 32 7.40 -13.04 -13.81
CA PRO A 32 7.11 -12.78 -15.22
C PRO A 32 8.35 -12.34 -15.99
N LYS A 33 8.45 -12.76 -17.26
CA LYS A 33 9.53 -12.32 -18.16
C LYS A 33 9.57 -10.79 -18.36
N THR A 34 8.45 -10.12 -18.13
CA THR A 34 8.27 -8.67 -18.26
C THR A 34 8.92 -7.87 -17.14
N TRP A 35 9.23 -8.51 -16.00
CA TRP A 35 9.89 -7.83 -14.89
C TRP A 35 11.28 -7.36 -15.27
N SER A 36 11.55 -6.09 -14.98
CA SER A 36 12.87 -5.48 -15.02
C SER A 36 13.80 -6.09 -13.97
N GLN A 37 15.11 -5.95 -14.17
CA GLN A 37 16.09 -6.41 -13.18
C GLN A 37 15.91 -5.72 -11.82
N GLU A 38 15.41 -4.48 -11.80
CA GLU A 38 15.10 -3.75 -10.57
C GLU A 38 13.95 -4.41 -9.79
N GLU A 39 12.88 -4.83 -10.47
CA GLU A 39 11.77 -5.57 -9.85
C GLU A 39 12.22 -6.95 -9.33
N VAL A 40 13.06 -7.64 -10.09
CA VAL A 40 13.65 -8.93 -9.67
C VAL A 40 14.57 -8.74 -8.45
N ASN A 41 15.39 -7.68 -8.44
CA ASN A 41 16.26 -7.34 -7.31
C ASN A 41 15.44 -6.93 -6.08
N GLU A 42 14.34 -6.21 -6.27
CA GLU A 42 13.43 -5.85 -5.19
C GLU A 42 12.80 -7.11 -4.58
N ALA A 43 12.34 -8.06 -5.41
CA ALA A 43 11.80 -9.32 -4.91
C ALA A 43 12.86 -10.17 -4.19
N ALA A 44 14.10 -10.20 -4.69
CA ALA A 44 15.22 -10.83 -4.01
C ALA A 44 15.55 -10.14 -2.67
N THR A 45 15.51 -8.81 -2.64
CA THR A 45 15.69 -8.02 -1.42
C THR A 45 14.60 -8.35 -0.40
N CYS A 46 13.32 -8.36 -0.79
CA CYS A 46 12.21 -8.67 0.12
C CYS A 46 12.23 -10.11 0.67
N ARG A 47 12.91 -11.05 -0.01
CA ARG A 47 13.08 -12.44 0.45
C ARG A 47 14.40 -12.70 1.18
N CYS A 48 15.30 -11.72 1.22
CA CYS A 48 16.63 -11.89 1.81
C CYS A 48 16.54 -11.90 3.34
N GLU A 49 17.40 -12.69 4.00
CA GLU A 49 17.38 -12.88 5.45
C GLU A 49 18.32 -11.94 6.22
N CYS A 50 19.04 -11.05 5.54
CA CYS A 50 19.88 -10.06 6.21
C CYS A 50 19.03 -9.04 6.99
N ASP A 51 19.57 -8.49 8.08
CA ASP A 51 18.84 -7.59 8.98
C ASP A 51 18.23 -6.37 8.27
N GLU A 52 18.94 -5.77 7.32
CA GLU A 52 18.46 -4.62 6.55
C GLU A 52 17.30 -4.99 5.62
N ALA A 53 17.40 -6.13 4.94
CA ALA A 53 16.34 -6.64 4.08
C ALA A 53 15.08 -6.98 4.88
N LYS A 54 15.23 -7.61 6.06
CA LYS A 54 14.11 -7.90 6.96
C LYS A 54 13.40 -6.62 7.38
N LYS A 55 14.14 -5.62 7.88
CA LYS A 55 13.57 -4.31 8.26
C LYS A 55 12.86 -3.64 7.09
N TYR A 56 13.45 -3.72 5.89
CA TYR A 56 12.87 -3.17 4.68
C TYR A 56 11.57 -3.89 4.26
N ALA A 57 11.56 -5.23 4.29
CA ALA A 57 10.38 -6.02 3.99
C ALA A 57 9.25 -5.77 4.99
N GLU A 58 9.57 -5.74 6.29
CA GLU A 58 8.63 -5.39 7.35
C GLU A 58 8.07 -3.97 7.16
N SER A 59 8.91 -3.01 6.80
CA SER A 59 8.50 -1.63 6.47
C SER A 59 7.51 -1.60 5.30
N LYS A 60 7.84 -2.26 4.19
CA LYS A 60 6.92 -2.36 3.04
C LYS A 60 5.60 -3.01 3.41
N GLU A 61 5.64 -4.09 4.20
CA GLU A 61 4.42 -4.77 4.62
C GLU A 61 3.52 -3.84 5.46
N ARG A 62 4.11 -3.05 6.38
CA ARG A 62 3.36 -2.06 7.17
C ARG A 62 2.73 -0.99 6.30
N VAL A 63 3.47 -0.46 5.32
CA VAL A 63 2.96 0.53 4.36
C VAL A 63 1.82 -0.06 3.54
N GLN A 64 1.98 -1.26 2.99
CA GLN A 64 0.95 -1.91 2.18
C GLN A 64 -0.31 -2.19 3.00
N LYS A 65 -0.18 -2.68 4.24
CA LYS A 65 -1.31 -2.89 5.15
C LYS A 65 -2.06 -1.58 5.43
N ALA A 66 -1.34 -0.49 5.67
CA ALA A 66 -1.96 0.82 5.90
C ALA A 66 -2.67 1.36 4.65
N LYS A 67 -2.05 1.24 3.47
CA LYS A 67 -2.66 1.63 2.19
C LYS A 67 -3.92 0.82 1.89
N ASN A 68 -3.87 -0.50 2.09
CA ASN A 68 -5.06 -1.35 1.96
C ASN A 68 -6.17 -0.89 2.90
N ARG A 69 -5.83 -0.57 4.15
CA ARG A 69 -6.82 -0.10 5.13
C ARG A 69 -7.45 1.23 4.73
N ILE A 70 -6.70 2.13 4.11
CA ILE A 70 -7.23 3.37 3.54
C ILE A 70 -8.22 3.04 2.42
N THR A 71 -7.84 2.18 1.48
CA THR A 71 -8.72 1.77 0.37
C THR A 71 -10.00 1.10 0.87
N GLU A 72 -9.92 0.25 1.89
CA GLU A 72 -11.09 -0.39 2.52
C GLU A 72 -12.01 0.63 3.19
N LEU A 73 -11.46 1.61 3.90
CA LEU A 73 -12.25 2.57 4.68
C LEU A 73 -12.76 3.75 3.87
N PHE A 74 -12.07 4.14 2.80
CA PHE A 74 -12.31 5.40 2.08
C PHE A 74 -12.38 5.24 0.55
N GLY A 75 -11.90 4.12 0.01
CA GLY A 75 -11.88 3.88 -1.44
C GLY A 75 -13.26 3.68 -2.03
N SER A 76 -13.31 3.49 -3.36
CA SER A 76 -14.55 3.40 -4.15
C SER A 76 -15.52 2.29 -3.69
N ASN A 77 -15.00 1.24 -3.05
CA ASN A 77 -15.80 0.11 -2.55
C ASN A 77 -16.15 0.22 -1.05
N ALA A 78 -15.81 1.33 -0.39
CA ALA A 78 -16.18 1.55 1.00
C ALA A 78 -17.69 1.82 1.13
N GLU A 79 -18.26 1.61 2.32
CA GLU A 79 -19.68 1.87 2.61
C GLU A 79 -20.09 3.32 2.28
N ARG A 80 -19.17 4.25 2.54
CA ARG A 80 -19.32 5.68 2.23
C ARG A 80 -18.02 6.17 1.60
N PRO A 81 -17.84 5.97 0.28
CA PRO A 81 -16.63 6.35 -0.43
C PRO A 81 -16.44 7.86 -0.38
N ILE A 82 -15.20 8.30 -0.53
CA ILE A 82 -14.83 9.72 -0.66
C ILE A 82 -14.14 9.92 -2.01
N ASP A 83 -13.93 11.18 -2.40
CA ASP A 83 -13.27 11.49 -3.66
C ASP A 83 -11.86 10.87 -3.75
N GLN A 84 -11.55 10.33 -4.93
CA GLN A 84 -10.34 9.52 -5.16
C GLN A 84 -9.05 10.34 -5.03
N ASP A 85 -9.09 11.63 -5.29
CA ASP A 85 -7.99 12.56 -5.03
C ASP A 85 -7.67 12.65 -3.54
N VAL A 86 -8.68 12.70 -2.67
CA VAL A 86 -8.49 12.68 -1.21
C VAL A 86 -7.93 11.33 -0.75
N VAL A 87 -8.41 10.23 -1.31
CA VAL A 87 -7.83 8.88 -1.05
C VAL A 87 -6.35 8.85 -1.44
N THR A 88 -6.00 9.40 -2.60
CA THR A 88 -4.61 9.45 -3.10
C THR A 88 -3.71 10.23 -2.14
N ILE A 89 -4.17 11.38 -1.64
CA ILE A 89 -3.45 12.15 -0.61
C ILE A 89 -3.21 11.30 0.65
N MET A 90 -4.21 10.52 1.10
CA MET A 90 -4.03 9.64 2.25
C MET A 90 -2.98 8.56 2.00
N LEU A 91 -2.89 8.02 0.78
CA LEU A 91 -1.87 7.01 0.42
C LEU A 91 -0.46 7.62 0.48
N ASP A 92 -0.28 8.83 -0.05
CA ASP A 92 1.01 9.54 0.00
C ASP A 92 1.43 9.89 1.44
N VAL A 93 0.46 10.18 2.30
CA VAL A 93 0.71 10.39 3.73
C VAL A 93 1.30 9.13 4.39
N VAL A 94 0.87 7.93 3.99
CA VAL A 94 1.44 6.69 4.53
C VAL A 94 2.93 6.61 4.20
N ASP A 95 3.31 6.92 2.95
CA ASP A 95 4.70 6.92 2.52
C ASP A 95 5.52 7.99 3.27
N ALA A 96 4.96 9.20 3.44
CA ALA A 96 5.61 10.27 4.19
C ALA A 96 5.80 9.94 5.68
N ILE A 97 4.87 9.21 6.29
CA ILE A 97 4.98 8.72 7.67
C ILE A 97 6.10 7.67 7.78
N GLU A 98 6.18 6.74 6.83
CA GLU A 98 7.21 5.71 6.89
C GLU A 98 8.61 6.26 6.59
N ALA A 99 8.71 7.24 5.68
CA ALA A 99 9.91 8.04 5.45
C ALA A 99 10.28 8.95 6.64
N ARG A 100 9.47 8.96 7.71
CA ARG A 100 9.66 9.76 8.93
C ARG A 100 9.65 11.27 8.68
N HIS A 101 9.06 11.71 7.57
CA HIS A 101 8.87 13.14 7.26
C HIS A 101 7.74 13.75 8.10
N MET A 102 6.81 12.92 8.60
CA MET A 102 5.72 13.36 9.47
C MET A 102 5.27 12.27 10.46
N LYS A 103 4.57 12.68 11.53
CA LYS A 103 4.02 11.75 12.53
C LYS A 103 2.59 11.30 12.23
N GLY A 104 1.85 12.09 11.47
CA GLY A 104 0.46 11.82 11.12
C GLY A 104 -0.25 13.05 10.59
N VAL A 105 -1.44 12.84 10.03
CA VAL A 105 -2.34 13.85 9.48
C VAL A 105 -3.76 13.61 10.00
N THR A 106 -4.55 14.67 10.04
CA THR A 106 -6.01 14.58 10.16
C THR A 106 -6.62 15.36 9.00
N ILE A 107 -7.48 14.71 8.23
CA ILE A 107 -8.12 15.26 7.04
C ILE A 107 -9.61 15.35 7.33
N ASP A 108 -10.15 16.57 7.26
CA ASP A 108 -11.59 16.79 7.28
C ASP A 108 -12.11 16.70 5.85
N VAL A 109 -12.90 15.67 5.55
CA VAL A 109 -13.42 15.42 4.20
C VAL A 109 -14.74 16.17 3.98
N GLY A 110 -15.35 16.69 5.05
CA GLY A 110 -16.71 17.23 5.01
C GLY A 110 -17.77 16.14 5.17
N GLN A 111 -19.05 16.53 5.13
CA GLN A 111 -20.22 15.64 5.29
C GLN A 111 -20.16 14.75 6.56
N GLY A 112 -19.54 15.26 7.61
CA GLY A 112 -19.37 14.57 8.88
C GLY A 112 -18.28 13.48 8.88
N VAL A 113 -17.51 13.33 7.80
CA VAL A 113 -16.42 12.34 7.68
C VAL A 113 -15.06 13.00 7.96
N ARG A 114 -14.28 12.40 8.85
CA ARG A 114 -12.92 12.80 9.15
C ARG A 114 -12.00 11.58 9.13
N ALA A 115 -10.86 11.71 8.49
CA ALA A 115 -9.84 10.67 8.43
C ALA A 115 -8.63 11.07 9.28
N LYS A 116 -8.00 10.10 9.93
CA LYS A 116 -6.74 10.30 10.64
C LYS A 116 -5.79 9.17 10.31
N VAL A 117 -4.60 9.52 9.82
CA VAL A 117 -3.53 8.57 9.52
C VAL A 117 -2.34 8.96 10.40
N SER A 118 -1.85 8.06 11.24
CA SER A 118 -0.78 8.40 12.20
C SER A 118 0.11 7.22 12.55
N LYS A 119 1.38 7.50 12.86
CA LYS A 119 2.31 6.51 13.38
C LYS A 119 2.00 6.22 14.84
N MET A 120 1.85 4.94 15.16
CA MET A 120 1.65 4.42 16.51
C MET A 120 2.98 3.96 17.10
N ALA A 121 2.94 3.57 18.38
CA ALA A 121 4.03 2.83 19.00
C ALA A 121 4.30 1.51 18.23
N LYS A 122 5.54 1.01 18.31
CA LYS A 122 6.02 -0.17 17.57
C LYS A 122 6.00 -0.04 16.03
N GLU A 123 6.17 1.18 15.51
CA GLU A 123 6.26 1.47 14.07
C GLU A 123 5.02 1.11 13.22
N SER A 124 3.90 0.75 13.85
CA SER A 124 2.63 0.51 13.16
C SER A 124 1.98 1.81 12.70
N ILE A 125 1.25 1.78 11.59
CA ILE A 125 0.50 2.93 11.05
C ILE A 125 -0.99 2.69 11.33
N LYS A 126 -1.62 3.62 12.02
CA LYS A 126 -3.05 3.60 12.35
C LYS A 126 -3.82 4.48 11.39
N VAL A 127 -4.90 3.92 10.85
CA VAL A 127 -5.86 4.60 9.97
C VAL A 127 -7.21 4.60 10.69
N GLU A 128 -7.75 5.78 10.94
CA GLU A 128 -9.03 5.97 11.62
C GLU A 128 -9.99 6.75 10.72
N ARG A 129 -11.24 6.31 10.70
CA ARG A 129 -12.38 7.00 10.10
C ARG A 129 -13.32 7.40 11.22
N THR A 130 -13.72 8.67 11.27
CA THR A 130 -14.70 9.20 12.20
C THR A 130 -15.88 9.74 11.43
N GLU A 131 -17.08 9.37 11.85
CA GLU A 131 -18.33 9.77 11.21
C GLU A 131 -19.23 10.42 12.25
N THR A 132 -19.66 11.64 11.97
CA THR A 132 -20.50 12.43 12.86
C THR A 132 -21.80 12.77 12.15
N SER A 133 -22.91 12.44 12.81
CA SER A 133 -24.26 12.84 12.38
C SER A 133 -24.83 13.78 13.43
N LYS A 134 -25.14 15.02 13.04
CA LYS A 134 -25.84 15.98 13.91
C LYS A 134 -27.34 15.86 13.65
N LYS A 135 -28.12 15.53 14.70
CA LYS A 135 -29.57 15.69 14.70
C LYS A 135 -29.90 16.91 15.56
N THR A 136 -30.38 17.97 14.91
CA THR A 136 -30.88 19.16 15.60
C THR A 136 -32.38 19.01 15.77
N TYR A 137 -32.86 19.14 17.00
CA TYR A 137 -34.29 19.32 17.29
C TYR A 137 -34.47 20.79 17.67
N GLU A 138 -35.36 21.47 16.96
CA GLU A 138 -35.86 22.79 17.32
C GLU A 138 -37.29 22.58 17.83
N GLU A 139 -37.59 23.10 19.03
CA GLU A 139 -38.94 23.10 19.61
C GLU A 139 -39.81 24.18 18.96
#